data_AF-A0A5N6H7P5-F1
#
_entry.id   AF-A0A5N6H7P5-F1
#
_cell.length_a   1.000
_cell.length_b   1.000
_cell.length_c   1.000
_cell.angle_alpha   90.00
_cell.angle_beta   90.00
_cell.angle_gamma   90.00
#
_symmetry.space_group_name_H-M   'P 1'
#
loop_
_entity.id
_entity.type
_entity.pdbx_description
1 polymer ?
#
loop_
_entity_poly.entity_id
_entity_poly.type
_entity_poly.pdbx_seq_one_letter_code
_entity_poly.pdbx_strand_id
1 'polypeptide(L)'
;MANIIVVHYNLDQKHTVKIESLPTSIGESKDGINDISCNLSPPASTDIEVSMVDGIYELLKEVESPEFDTRWQETPSEALSPSAQHAASTYRKTLCLGLRCLSGEITIPNNQTWNDAIAYCRAVIAAPQDSITRASSYWIRSSSDISKVQLQRFGPGIIAAAHKGNYEIVSDHFQGDRLKVPHIDKKQSFYRNARNMDLGAFFYPSSSPLAVGAFDSGIVPCSLSISAFLDPEAAVKGGSISGVAICDDYAAFSREDYEIRLRIVGFALGCAYEFGGQLVNAIIDGSMLQCVGTGDQHTLEAAMAWRVISGCTSPNSGYIFGKESVEEGLVITEVEIAIHDLLDWRSDVAAGNHENGVSAAYGLGIEDPFHAYLEVTLERAVSNPRSGGYAIAAIVYMHFTSVRYGAYDYHGTHGEPCSECVRILRDVTLGAGLVWAPKSPPRSFEGSAGIRQLGKTWIDEFKDCGLVQESLGWFQHLVSTGEIRLFDVLNPIKEVDTEADWA
;
A
#
# COMPACT_ATOMS: atom_id res chain seq x y z
N MET A 1 17.49 44.78 -22.79
CA MET A 1 17.88 45.65 -21.66
C MET A 1 17.59 44.87 -20.39
N ALA A 2 18.64 44.30 -19.80
CA ALA A 2 18.57 43.50 -18.58
C ALA A 2 19.04 44.38 -17.42
N ASN A 3 18.23 44.50 -16.36
CA ASN A 3 18.64 45.12 -15.10
C ASN A 3 18.91 44.00 -14.09
N ILE A 4 20.21 43.76 -13.88
CA ILE A 4 20.74 42.91 -12.82
C ILE A 4 20.89 43.82 -11.58
N ILE A 5 20.16 43.53 -10.52
CA ILE A 5 20.40 44.10 -9.20
C ILE A 5 21.20 43.07 -8.40
N VAL A 6 22.47 43.36 -8.20
CA VAL A 6 23.38 42.64 -7.31
C VAL A 6 23.12 43.11 -5.88
N VAL A 7 22.76 42.20 -4.98
CA VAL A 7 22.76 42.46 -3.53
C VAL A 7 23.77 41.52 -2.88
N HIS A 8 24.85 42.10 -2.38
CA HIS A 8 25.88 41.44 -1.59
C HIS A 8 25.34 41.10 -0.19
N TYR A 9 25.43 39.84 0.23
CA TYR A 9 25.31 39.47 1.65
C TYR A 9 26.69 39.24 2.25
N ASN A 10 27.03 40.07 3.23
CA ASN A 10 28.22 39.95 4.07
C ASN A 10 27.98 38.86 5.13
N LEU A 11 28.78 37.80 5.09
CA LEU A 11 28.95 36.82 6.17
C LEU A 11 29.96 37.40 7.17
N ASP A 12 29.49 37.94 8.29
CA ASP A 12 30.19 37.93 9.58
C ASP A 12 29.48 38.86 10.57
N GLN A 13 28.64 38.29 11.46
CA GLN A 13 28.37 38.87 12.77
C GLN A 13 27.81 37.79 13.71
N LYS A 14 28.65 37.33 14.64
CA LYS A 14 28.25 36.50 15.79
C LYS A 14 27.33 37.31 16.70
N HIS A 15 26.05 36.98 16.74
CA HIS A 15 25.15 37.39 17.81
C HIS A 15 24.80 36.20 18.69
N THR A 16 25.33 36.22 19.92
CA THR A 16 24.98 35.33 21.01
C THR A 16 23.58 35.69 21.50
N VAL A 17 22.58 34.84 21.24
CA VAL A 17 21.23 35.01 21.80
C VAL A 17 21.16 34.24 23.13
N LYS A 18 20.95 34.98 24.22
CA LYS A 18 20.56 34.47 25.53
C LYS A 18 19.15 33.87 25.42
N ILE A 19 18.99 32.60 25.77
CA ILE A 19 17.68 32.01 26.00
C ILE A 19 17.28 32.39 27.42
N GLU A 20 16.33 33.33 27.55
CA GLU A 20 15.66 33.60 28.82
C GLU A 20 14.59 32.54 29.06
N SER A 21 14.66 31.92 30.23
CA SER A 21 13.76 30.89 30.73
C SER A 21 12.31 31.39 30.80
N LEU A 22 11.39 30.62 30.20
CA LEU A 22 9.95 30.82 30.37
C LEU A 22 9.48 30.43 31.79
N PRO A 23 8.48 31.10 32.37
CA PRO A 23 8.01 30.82 33.72
C PRO A 23 7.14 29.56 33.76
N THR A 24 7.48 28.65 34.66
CA THR A 24 6.62 27.56 35.13
C THR A 24 5.60 28.09 36.13
N SER A 25 4.31 27.97 35.82
CA SER A 25 3.27 27.94 36.84
C SER A 25 2.21 26.90 36.47
N ILE A 26 2.29 25.76 37.16
CA ILE A 26 1.30 24.68 37.18
C ILE A 26 0.19 25.10 38.14
N GLY A 27 -1.05 25.15 37.65
CA GLY A 27 -2.26 25.16 38.46
C GLY A 27 -2.80 23.73 38.50
N GLU A 28 -2.87 23.17 39.71
CA GLU A 28 -3.26 21.79 39.99
C GLU A 28 -4.71 21.48 39.58
N SER A 29 -4.91 20.41 38.79
CA SER A 29 -6.13 19.60 38.86
C SER A 29 -5.76 18.12 38.77
N LYS A 30 -6.07 17.40 39.85
CA LYS A 30 -5.91 15.97 40.00
C LYS A 30 -6.88 15.23 39.07
N ASP A 31 -6.36 14.38 38.20
CA ASP A 31 -6.72 12.96 38.09
C ASP A 31 -5.77 12.26 37.11
N GLY A 32 -5.39 11.03 37.46
CA GLY A 32 -4.11 10.42 37.09
C GLY A 32 -3.93 10.08 35.61
N ILE A 33 -2.87 10.62 35.00
CA ILE A 33 -2.23 10.11 33.80
C ILE A 33 -0.77 9.89 34.18
N ASN A 34 -0.31 8.64 34.11
CA ASN A 34 1.09 8.30 34.32
C ASN A 34 1.98 9.05 33.32
N ASP A 35 2.98 9.73 33.86
CA ASP A 35 4.06 10.42 33.17
C ASP A 35 4.68 9.56 32.06
N ILE A 36 4.40 9.90 30.80
CA ILE A 36 5.28 9.54 29.68
C ILE A 36 6.33 10.63 29.60
N SER A 37 7.41 10.45 30.37
CA SER A 37 8.66 11.16 30.10
C SER A 37 9.10 10.80 28.68
N CYS A 38 9.12 11.80 27.78
CA CYS A 38 9.71 11.71 26.45
C CYS A 38 11.21 11.44 26.58
N ASN A 39 11.58 10.17 26.69
CA ASN A 39 12.93 9.72 26.39
C ASN A 39 13.09 9.81 24.86
N LEU A 40 13.63 10.94 24.39
CA LEU A 40 14.25 11.03 23.08
C LEU A 40 15.31 9.93 23.03
N SER A 41 15.02 8.85 22.29
CA SER A 41 15.99 7.80 22.04
C SER A 41 17.25 8.42 21.44
N PRO A 42 18.46 7.97 21.84
CA PRO A 42 19.69 8.38 21.17
C PRO A 42 19.60 8.02 19.67
N PRO A 43 20.39 8.67 18.79
CA PRO A 43 20.42 8.29 17.38
C PRO A 43 20.65 6.79 17.27
N ALA A 44 19.87 6.12 16.42
CA ALA A 44 19.98 4.69 16.17
C ALA A 44 21.46 4.34 15.96
N SER A 45 21.95 3.31 16.65
CA SER A 45 23.33 2.85 16.48
C SER A 45 23.57 2.60 14.99
N THR A 46 24.69 3.10 14.47
CA THR A 46 25.19 2.71 13.16
C THR A 46 25.53 1.22 13.08
N ASP A 47 25.53 0.54 14.22
CA ASP A 47 25.85 -0.87 14.37
C ASP A 47 24.69 -1.74 13.89
N ILE A 48 24.98 -2.61 12.92
CA ILE A 48 24.08 -3.64 12.41
C ILE A 48 24.10 -4.80 13.41
N GLU A 49 22.93 -5.33 13.77
CA GLU A 49 22.85 -6.51 14.61
C GLU A 49 23.56 -7.71 13.96
N VAL A 50 24.33 -8.46 14.75
CA VAL A 50 25.14 -9.60 14.26
C VAL A 50 24.27 -10.63 13.52
N SER A 51 23.09 -10.94 14.05
CA SER A 51 22.13 -11.86 13.43
C SER A 51 21.70 -11.41 12.03
N MET A 52 21.57 -10.10 11.79
CA MET A 52 21.24 -9.56 10.48
C MET A 52 22.42 -9.65 9.52
N VAL A 53 23.64 -9.38 9.99
CA VAL A 53 24.84 -9.58 9.19
C VAL A 53 24.98 -11.03 8.75
N ASP A 54 24.79 -11.98 9.67
CA ASP A 54 24.83 -13.41 9.38
C ASP A 54 23.76 -13.81 8.34
N GLY A 55 22.50 -13.37 8.55
CA GLY A 55 21.41 -13.63 7.60
C GLY A 55 21.65 -13.02 6.22
N ILE A 56 22.25 -11.82 6.14
CA ILE A 56 22.64 -11.20 4.87
C ILE A 56 23.66 -12.06 4.14
N TYR A 57 24.71 -12.53 4.83
CA TYR A 57 25.73 -13.37 4.21
C TYR A 57 25.21 -14.75 3.80
N GLU A 58 24.30 -15.35 4.57
CA GLU A 58 23.64 -16.59 4.20
C GLU A 58 22.82 -16.41 2.91
N LEU A 59 22.00 -15.36 2.84
CA LEU A 59 21.19 -15.09 1.66
C LEU A 59 22.04 -14.70 0.44
N LEU A 60 23.13 -13.95 0.62
CA LEU A 60 24.08 -13.66 -0.47
C LEU A 60 24.68 -14.95 -1.06
N LYS A 61 25.09 -15.90 -0.21
CA LYS A 61 25.61 -17.21 -0.65
C LYS A 61 24.55 -18.01 -1.40
N GLU A 62 23.31 -17.99 -0.93
CA GLU A 62 22.21 -18.66 -1.61
C GLU A 62 21.95 -18.04 -2.99
N VAL A 63 21.92 -16.72 -3.09
CA VAL A 63 21.65 -15.98 -4.33
C VAL A 63 22.75 -16.19 -5.38
N GLU A 64 24.00 -16.39 -4.93
CA GLU A 64 25.14 -16.76 -5.78
C GLU A 64 25.15 -18.25 -6.18
N SER A 65 24.33 -19.09 -5.55
CA SER A 65 24.22 -20.51 -5.88
C SER A 65 23.58 -20.70 -7.27
N PRO A 66 24.05 -21.67 -8.08
CA PRO A 66 23.36 -22.11 -9.29
C PRO A 66 21.91 -22.57 -9.03
N GLU A 67 21.61 -22.99 -7.80
CA GLU A 67 20.29 -23.46 -7.39
C GLU A 67 19.26 -22.33 -7.27
N PHE A 68 19.68 -21.07 -7.12
CA PHE A 68 18.75 -19.95 -6.95
C PHE A 68 17.79 -19.79 -8.15
N ASP A 69 18.30 -19.93 -9.37
CA ASP A 69 17.50 -19.79 -10.60
C ASP A 69 16.58 -20.99 -10.82
N THR A 70 16.83 -22.13 -10.15
CA THR A 70 15.98 -23.32 -10.30
C THR A 70 14.57 -23.09 -9.75
N ARG A 71 14.36 -22.06 -8.92
CA ARG A 71 13.04 -21.64 -8.44
C ARG A 71 12.10 -21.20 -9.56
N TRP A 72 12.64 -20.75 -10.69
CA TRP A 72 11.86 -20.40 -11.88
C TRP A 72 11.49 -21.62 -12.75
N GLN A 73 12.01 -22.81 -12.44
CA GLN A 73 11.69 -24.03 -13.18
C GLN A 73 10.36 -24.58 -12.69
N GLU A 74 9.34 -24.57 -13.55
CA GLU A 74 8.05 -25.21 -13.25
C GLU A 74 8.17 -26.74 -13.16
N THR A 75 9.02 -27.33 -14.01
CA THR A 75 9.30 -28.77 -14.03
C THR A 75 10.81 -29.01 -13.96
N PRO A 76 11.29 -29.89 -13.05
CA PRO A 76 12.69 -30.29 -13.02
C PRO A 76 13.10 -30.85 -14.37
N SER A 77 14.21 -30.38 -14.94
CA SER A 77 14.80 -30.74 -16.25
C SER A 77 14.31 -29.98 -17.50
N GLU A 78 13.29 -29.10 -17.40
CA GLU A 78 12.96 -28.20 -18.51
C GLU A 78 13.79 -26.91 -18.46
N ALA A 79 14.26 -26.46 -19.64
CA ALA A 79 14.98 -25.21 -19.74
C ALA A 79 14.03 -24.03 -19.58
N LEU A 80 14.42 -23.05 -18.77
CA LEU A 80 13.67 -21.80 -18.59
C LEU A 80 13.45 -21.08 -19.92
N SER A 81 12.29 -20.44 -20.08
CA SER A 81 12.08 -19.51 -21.19
C SER A 81 13.09 -18.34 -21.13
N PRO A 82 13.46 -17.70 -22.25
CA PRO A 82 14.39 -16.56 -22.23
C PRO A 82 13.93 -15.42 -21.32
N SER A 83 12.62 -15.17 -21.23
CA SER A 83 12.04 -14.17 -20.32
C SER A 83 12.17 -14.57 -18.86
N ALA A 84 11.90 -15.84 -18.51
CA ALA A 84 12.09 -16.33 -17.15
C ALA A 84 13.57 -16.30 -16.71
N GLN A 85 14.51 -16.61 -17.61
CA GLN A 85 15.95 -16.48 -17.34
C GLN A 85 16.36 -15.02 -17.07
N HIS A 86 15.84 -14.09 -17.88
CA HIS A 86 16.08 -12.66 -17.70
C HIS A 86 15.52 -12.15 -16.37
N ALA A 87 14.29 -12.56 -16.02
CA ALA A 87 13.68 -12.22 -14.75
C ALA A 87 14.49 -12.76 -13.56
N ALA A 88 14.82 -14.05 -13.54
CA ALA A 88 15.65 -14.66 -12.49
C ALA A 88 17.00 -13.92 -12.31
N SER A 89 17.68 -13.60 -13.42
CA SER A 89 18.93 -12.83 -13.39
C SER A 89 18.74 -11.42 -12.82
N THR A 90 17.62 -10.78 -13.15
CA THR A 90 17.24 -9.48 -12.64
C THR A 90 16.99 -9.52 -11.13
N TYR A 91 16.18 -10.49 -10.67
CA TYR A 91 15.90 -10.69 -9.25
C TYR A 91 17.18 -10.92 -8.44
N ARG A 92 18.06 -11.80 -8.93
CA ARG A 92 19.38 -12.06 -8.33
C ARG A 92 20.18 -10.77 -8.19
N LYS A 93 20.37 -10.04 -9.29
CA LYS A 93 21.20 -8.83 -9.31
C LYS A 93 20.67 -7.77 -8.35
N THR A 94 19.37 -7.48 -8.41
CA THR A 94 18.75 -6.43 -7.60
C THR A 94 18.73 -6.81 -6.12
N LEU A 95 18.45 -8.08 -5.76
CA LEU A 95 18.56 -8.54 -4.38
C LEU A 95 20.00 -8.43 -3.84
N CYS A 96 21.02 -8.83 -4.61
CA CYS A 96 22.42 -8.66 -4.22
C CYS A 96 22.77 -7.19 -3.95
N LEU A 97 22.30 -6.26 -4.78
CA LEU A 97 22.53 -4.82 -4.57
C LEU A 97 21.93 -4.36 -3.24
N GLY A 98 20.68 -4.73 -2.97
CA GLY A 98 20.02 -4.32 -1.74
C GLY A 98 20.60 -4.95 -0.48
N LEU A 99 20.99 -6.22 -0.52
CA LEU A 99 21.68 -6.88 0.60
C LEU A 99 23.03 -6.22 0.92
N ARG A 100 23.81 -5.88 -0.11
CA ARG A 100 25.06 -5.14 0.09
C ARG A 100 24.83 -3.70 0.54
N CYS A 101 23.69 -3.10 0.17
CA CYS A 101 23.26 -1.80 0.70
C CYS A 101 22.96 -1.91 2.21
N LEU A 102 22.21 -2.94 2.61
CA LEU A 102 21.91 -3.23 4.01
C LEU A 102 23.16 -3.51 4.84
N SER A 103 24.17 -4.20 4.31
CA SER A 103 25.44 -4.45 5.02
C SER A 103 26.43 -3.28 4.98
N GLY A 104 26.21 -2.29 4.12
CA GLY A 104 27.13 -1.15 3.92
C GLY A 104 28.35 -1.49 3.06
N GLU A 105 28.31 -2.60 2.31
CA GLU A 105 29.39 -3.03 1.41
C GLU A 105 29.43 -2.28 0.08
N ILE A 106 28.36 -1.60 -0.31
CA ILE A 106 28.32 -0.75 -1.51
C ILE A 106 28.31 0.74 -1.16
N THR A 107 28.83 1.54 -2.08
CA THR A 107 28.77 2.99 -1.97
C THR A 107 27.36 3.49 -2.28
N ILE A 108 26.74 4.14 -1.30
CA ILE A 108 25.48 4.88 -1.46
C ILE A 108 25.76 6.39 -1.55
N PRO A 109 24.85 7.18 -2.14
CA PRO A 109 24.93 8.64 -2.03
C PRO A 109 24.98 9.07 -0.55
N ASN A 110 25.98 9.86 -0.18
CA ASN A 110 26.16 10.33 1.19
C ASN A 110 25.15 11.46 1.51
N ASN A 111 23.89 11.09 1.71
CA ASN A 111 22.82 12.00 2.10
C ASN A 111 21.92 11.38 3.19
N GLN A 112 21.16 12.24 3.86
CA GLN A 112 20.33 11.84 5.00
C GLN A 112 19.22 10.86 4.61
N THR A 113 18.63 11.02 3.42
CA THR A 113 17.53 10.17 2.93
C THR A 113 17.95 8.71 2.80
N TRP A 114 19.13 8.45 2.25
CA TRP A 114 19.67 7.08 2.15
C TRP A 114 19.93 6.46 3.52
N ASN A 115 20.53 7.23 4.44
CA ASN A 115 20.77 6.76 5.80
C ASN A 115 19.44 6.44 6.52
N ASP A 116 18.44 7.29 6.34
CA ASP A 116 17.10 7.11 6.94
C ASP A 116 16.39 5.88 6.36
N ALA A 117 16.44 5.69 5.03
CA ALA A 117 15.83 4.54 4.37
C ALA A 117 16.48 3.21 4.81
N ILE A 118 17.81 3.16 4.87
CA ILE A 118 18.54 1.96 5.35
C ILE A 118 18.22 1.69 6.82
N ALA A 119 18.20 2.73 7.66
CA ALA A 119 17.86 2.58 9.07
C ALA A 119 16.43 2.06 9.26
N TYR A 120 15.46 2.59 8.49
CA TYR A 120 14.10 2.09 8.51
C TYR A 120 14.03 0.63 8.05
N CYS A 121 14.62 0.28 6.90
CA CYS A 121 14.67 -1.09 6.40
C CYS A 121 15.25 -2.08 7.44
N ARG A 122 16.37 -1.75 8.08
CA ARG A 122 16.97 -2.57 9.14
C ARG A 122 16.00 -2.73 10.32
N ALA A 123 15.32 -1.66 10.71
CA ALA A 123 14.37 -1.71 11.81
C ALA A 123 13.12 -2.55 11.50
N VAL A 124 12.66 -2.60 10.23
CA VAL A 124 11.59 -3.50 9.77
C VAL A 124 12.03 -4.96 9.81
N ILE A 125 13.25 -5.25 9.37
CA ILE A 125 13.79 -6.63 9.39
C ILE A 125 13.86 -7.16 10.83
N ALA A 126 14.46 -6.36 11.73
CA ALA A 126 14.73 -6.74 13.11
C ALA A 126 13.46 -6.83 13.96
N ALA A 127 12.58 -5.85 13.85
CA ALA A 127 11.37 -5.75 14.66
C ALA A 127 10.23 -5.15 13.83
N PRO A 128 9.61 -5.95 12.94
CA PRO A 128 8.50 -5.47 12.13
C PRO A 128 7.32 -5.12 13.03
N GLN A 129 6.77 -3.92 12.83
CA GLN A 129 5.60 -3.45 13.56
C GLN A 129 5.09 -2.14 12.94
N ASP A 130 3.83 -2.14 12.51
CA ASP A 130 3.08 -0.90 12.38
C ASP A 130 2.75 -0.31 13.78
N SER A 131 3.15 0.94 14.01
CA SER A 131 2.94 1.63 15.29
C SER A 131 3.09 3.14 15.20
N ILE A 132 2.50 3.85 16.19
CA ILE A 132 2.70 5.29 16.39
C ILE A 132 4.20 5.62 16.57
N THR A 133 4.97 4.77 17.24
CA THR A 133 6.42 4.95 17.37
C THR A 133 7.10 4.94 16.00
N ARG A 134 6.71 4.02 15.11
CA ARG A 134 7.20 3.97 13.73
C ARG A 134 6.86 5.24 12.96
N ALA A 135 5.61 5.67 13.05
CA ALA A 135 5.07 6.85 12.37
C ALA A 135 5.55 8.20 12.90
N SER A 136 6.11 8.25 14.11
CA SER A 136 6.65 9.49 14.72
C SER A 136 8.18 9.50 14.79
N SER A 137 8.84 8.49 14.21
CA SER A 137 10.28 8.35 14.25
C SER A 137 11.00 9.36 13.34
N TYR A 138 12.29 9.55 13.60
CA TYR A 138 13.07 10.63 13.01
C TYR A 138 13.18 10.58 11.48
N TRP A 139 13.07 9.40 10.86
CA TRP A 139 13.24 9.21 9.42
C TRP A 139 12.11 9.83 8.60
N ILE A 140 10.94 10.11 9.18
CA ILE A 140 9.78 10.68 8.45
C ILE A 140 10.09 12.03 7.79
N ARG A 141 11.12 12.76 8.24
CA ARG A 141 11.62 13.98 7.58
C ARG A 141 12.03 13.74 6.12
N SER A 142 12.40 12.50 5.81
CA SER A 142 12.88 12.03 4.53
C SER A 142 11.78 11.34 3.70
N SER A 143 10.52 11.43 4.12
CA SER A 143 9.35 11.01 3.33
C SER A 143 9.28 11.69 1.97
N SER A 144 8.51 11.09 1.06
CA SER A 144 8.32 11.62 -0.29
C SER A 144 7.53 12.91 -0.30
N ASP A 145 7.64 13.67 -1.38
CA ASP A 145 6.84 14.89 -1.55
C ASP A 145 5.34 14.58 -1.64
N ILE A 146 4.97 13.41 -2.17
CA ILE A 146 3.59 12.93 -2.21
C ILE A 146 3.03 12.82 -0.78
N SER A 147 3.70 12.09 0.10
CA SER A 147 3.26 11.95 1.51
C SER A 147 3.22 13.30 2.23
N LYS A 148 4.19 14.19 1.99
CA LYS A 148 4.20 15.53 2.60
C LYS A 148 3.00 16.37 2.17
N VAL A 149 2.58 16.29 0.91
CA VAL A 149 1.38 16.98 0.44
C VAL A 149 0.13 16.36 1.06
N GLN A 150 0.04 15.03 1.12
CA GLN A 150 -1.12 14.35 1.71
C GLN A 150 -1.30 14.68 3.19
N LEU A 151 -0.22 14.72 3.98
CA LEU A 151 -0.27 15.11 5.39
C LEU A 151 -0.85 16.50 5.64
N GLN A 152 -0.86 17.40 4.64
CA GLN A 152 -1.44 18.73 4.79
C GLN A 152 -2.95 18.76 4.48
N ARG A 153 -3.52 17.70 3.89
CA ARG A 153 -4.91 17.64 3.41
C ARG A 153 -5.90 17.07 4.43
N PHE A 154 -5.42 16.40 5.47
CA PHE A 154 -6.26 15.82 6.52
C PHE A 154 -5.68 16.10 7.90
N GLY A 155 -6.46 15.87 8.94
CA GLY A 155 -6.00 15.88 10.31
C GLY A 155 -6.85 15.02 11.23
N PRO A 156 -6.76 15.20 12.56
CA PRO A 156 -7.44 14.36 13.55
C PRO A 156 -8.96 14.27 13.37
N GLY A 157 -9.60 15.29 12.80
CA GLY A 157 -11.05 15.33 12.58
C GLY A 157 -11.56 14.23 11.63
N ILE A 158 -10.79 13.91 10.58
CA ILE A 158 -11.12 12.83 9.64
C ILE A 158 -11.00 11.45 10.31
N ILE A 159 -9.93 11.24 11.10
CA ILE A 159 -9.72 9.99 11.84
C ILE A 159 -10.85 9.79 12.86
N ALA A 160 -11.23 10.87 13.57
CA ALA A 160 -12.36 10.86 14.50
C ALA A 160 -13.69 10.56 13.79
N ALA A 161 -13.91 11.12 12.60
CA ALA A 161 -15.08 10.79 11.78
C ALA A 161 -15.10 9.31 11.38
N ALA A 162 -13.95 8.73 11.01
CA ALA A 162 -13.84 7.32 10.67
C ALA A 162 -14.17 6.40 11.85
N HIS A 163 -13.64 6.69 13.04
CA HIS A 163 -14.00 5.99 14.28
C HIS A 163 -15.50 6.09 14.58
N LYS A 164 -16.06 7.30 14.49
CA LYS A 164 -17.47 7.55 14.71
C LYS A 164 -18.33 6.75 13.74
N GLY A 165 -18.03 6.81 12.44
CA GLY A 165 -18.80 6.10 11.43
C GLY A 165 -18.73 4.59 11.57
N ASN A 166 -17.55 4.03 11.83
CA ASN A 166 -17.39 2.60 12.08
C ASN A 166 -18.26 2.13 13.28
N TYR A 167 -18.24 2.89 14.37
CA TYR A 167 -19.05 2.61 15.55
C TYR A 167 -20.55 2.76 15.30
N GLU A 168 -20.97 3.88 14.70
CA GLU A 168 -22.38 4.19 14.46
C GLU A 168 -23.01 3.22 13.45
N ILE A 169 -22.30 2.78 12.40
CA ILE A 169 -22.82 1.76 11.47
C ILE A 169 -23.22 0.48 12.23
N VAL A 170 -22.34 -0.01 13.11
CA VAL A 170 -22.59 -1.23 13.89
C VAL A 170 -23.75 -1.02 14.87
N SER A 171 -23.80 0.14 15.53
CA SER A 171 -24.89 0.50 16.46
C SER A 171 -26.24 0.60 15.74
N ASP A 172 -26.29 1.34 14.64
CA ASP A 172 -27.50 1.75 13.94
C ASP A 172 -28.10 0.59 13.12
N HIS A 173 -27.26 -0.23 12.49
CA HIS A 173 -27.70 -1.24 11.51
C HIS A 173 -27.51 -2.69 11.98
N PHE A 174 -26.65 -2.93 12.97
CA PHE A 174 -26.27 -4.28 13.41
C PHE A 174 -26.47 -4.53 14.92
N GLN A 175 -27.30 -3.72 15.58
CA GLN A 175 -27.67 -3.88 17.00
C GLN A 175 -26.46 -3.88 17.94
N GLY A 176 -25.39 -3.17 17.57
CA GLY A 176 -24.14 -3.11 18.34
C GLY A 176 -23.26 -4.35 18.20
N ASP A 177 -23.59 -5.30 17.31
CA ASP A 177 -22.84 -6.54 17.12
C ASP A 177 -22.20 -6.58 15.73
N ARG A 178 -20.89 -6.29 15.68
CA ARG A 178 -20.11 -6.24 14.43
C ARG A 178 -20.04 -7.58 13.70
N LEU A 179 -20.23 -8.71 14.38
CA LEU A 179 -20.18 -10.04 13.74
C LEU A 179 -21.41 -10.31 12.88
N LYS A 180 -22.50 -9.55 13.07
CA LYS A 180 -23.70 -9.61 12.23
C LYS A 180 -23.53 -8.94 10.87
N VAL A 181 -22.43 -8.21 10.64
CA VAL A 181 -22.12 -7.64 9.34
C VAL A 181 -21.77 -8.79 8.39
N PRO A 182 -22.46 -8.98 7.25
CA PRO A 182 -22.02 -9.93 6.23
C PRO A 182 -20.67 -9.48 5.67
N HIS A 183 -19.64 -10.32 5.80
CA HIS A 183 -18.26 -9.96 5.48
C HIS A 183 -17.44 -11.20 5.07
N ILE A 184 -16.23 -10.99 4.55
CA ILE A 184 -15.26 -12.06 4.38
C ILE A 184 -14.38 -12.14 5.63
N ASP A 185 -14.32 -13.31 6.27
CA ASP A 185 -13.27 -13.56 7.26
C ASP A 185 -11.94 -13.69 6.51
N LYS A 186 -11.19 -12.59 6.48
CA LYS A 186 -9.90 -12.48 5.80
C LYS A 186 -8.89 -13.53 6.28
N LYS A 187 -8.91 -13.87 7.57
CA LYS A 187 -8.00 -14.85 8.18
C LYS A 187 -8.35 -16.25 7.74
N GLN A 188 -9.63 -16.63 7.82
CA GLN A 188 -10.08 -17.92 7.32
C GLN A 188 -9.90 -18.06 5.81
N SER A 189 -10.26 -17.02 5.03
CA SER A 189 -10.03 -17.00 3.58
C SER A 189 -8.56 -17.23 3.26
N PHE A 190 -7.65 -16.53 3.94
CA PHE A 190 -6.22 -16.73 3.80
C PHE A 190 -5.82 -18.20 4.05
N TYR A 191 -6.19 -18.77 5.20
CA TYR A 191 -5.81 -20.14 5.53
C TYR A 191 -6.41 -21.21 4.60
N ARG A 192 -7.61 -20.98 4.07
CA ARG A 192 -8.24 -21.85 3.06
C ARG A 192 -7.44 -21.87 1.75
N ASN A 193 -6.92 -20.73 1.33
CA ASN A 193 -6.47 -20.53 -0.05
C ASN A 193 -4.95 -20.39 -0.24
N ALA A 194 -4.19 -19.94 0.78
CA ALA A 194 -2.76 -19.63 0.67
C ALA A 194 -1.90 -20.78 0.11
N ARG A 195 -2.22 -22.03 0.47
CA ARG A 195 -1.49 -23.21 -0.01
C ARG A 195 -1.69 -23.50 -1.50
N ASN A 196 -2.78 -23.00 -2.07
CA ASN A 196 -3.14 -23.17 -3.49
C ASN A 196 -2.73 -21.93 -4.31
N MET A 197 -1.93 -21.03 -3.74
CA MET A 197 -1.47 -19.83 -4.43
C MET A 197 -0.27 -20.15 -5.33
N ASP A 198 -0.39 -19.76 -6.60
CA ASP A 198 0.70 -19.81 -7.58
C ASP A 198 1.60 -18.59 -7.40
N LEU A 199 2.50 -18.65 -6.42
CA LEU A 199 3.42 -17.55 -6.13
C LEU A 199 4.44 -17.36 -7.26
N GLY A 200 4.90 -16.12 -7.42
CA GLY A 200 6.13 -15.85 -8.17
C GLY A 200 7.32 -16.57 -7.52
N ALA A 201 8.26 -17.05 -8.34
CA ALA A 201 9.40 -17.86 -7.91
C ALA A 201 10.23 -17.19 -6.79
N PHE A 202 10.33 -15.87 -6.81
CA PHE A 202 11.01 -15.07 -5.78
C PHE A 202 10.36 -15.18 -4.39
N PHE A 203 9.04 -15.39 -4.34
CA PHE A 203 8.19 -15.31 -3.15
C PHE A 203 7.88 -16.69 -2.53
N TYR A 204 8.50 -17.77 -2.98
CA TYR A 204 8.37 -19.05 -2.25
C TYR A 204 9.14 -19.04 -0.92
N PRO A 205 8.62 -19.73 0.12
CA PRO A 205 7.52 -20.70 0.08
C PRO A 205 6.11 -20.12 0.39
N SER A 206 5.07 -20.75 -0.16
CA SER A 206 3.65 -20.43 0.15
C SER A 206 3.20 -20.79 1.57
N SER A 207 4.08 -21.39 2.36
CA SER A 207 3.87 -21.58 3.80
C SER A 207 4.09 -20.30 4.61
N SER A 208 4.79 -19.29 4.08
CA SER A 208 5.00 -18.01 4.74
C SER A 208 3.83 -17.07 4.47
N PRO A 209 3.11 -16.61 5.51
CA PRO A 209 2.05 -15.62 5.34
C PRO A 209 2.55 -14.30 4.75
N LEU A 210 3.76 -13.89 5.13
CA LEU A 210 4.38 -12.69 4.58
C LEU A 210 4.68 -12.83 3.09
N ALA A 211 5.21 -13.98 2.65
CA ALA A 211 5.56 -14.18 1.26
C ALA A 211 4.32 -14.18 0.35
N VAL A 212 3.24 -14.83 0.79
CA VAL A 212 1.95 -14.81 0.10
C VAL A 212 1.38 -13.40 0.05
N GLY A 213 1.30 -12.72 1.19
CA GLY A 213 0.74 -11.36 1.29
C GLY A 213 1.52 -10.32 0.48
N ALA A 214 2.85 -10.37 0.54
CA ALA A 214 3.70 -9.48 -0.25
C ALA A 214 3.52 -9.69 -1.75
N PHE A 215 3.37 -10.93 -2.20
CA PHE A 215 3.11 -11.22 -3.62
C PHE A 215 1.72 -10.75 -4.05
N ASP A 216 0.67 -11.25 -3.39
CA ASP A 216 -0.70 -11.17 -3.88
C ASP A 216 -1.42 -9.86 -3.56
N SER A 217 -1.09 -9.24 -2.43
CA SER A 217 -1.75 -8.03 -1.91
C SER A 217 -0.85 -6.80 -2.01
N GLY A 218 0.42 -6.99 -2.40
CA GLY A 218 1.40 -5.92 -2.55
C GLY A 218 1.92 -5.80 -3.96
N ILE A 219 2.88 -6.64 -4.29
CA ILE A 219 3.79 -6.41 -5.41
C ILE A 219 3.07 -6.58 -6.74
N VAL A 220 2.20 -7.59 -6.90
CA VAL A 220 1.38 -7.72 -8.11
C VAL A 220 0.48 -6.50 -8.30
N PRO A 221 -0.43 -6.14 -7.38
CA PRO A 221 -1.30 -4.99 -7.59
C PRO A 221 -0.53 -3.66 -7.72
N CYS A 222 0.45 -3.37 -6.86
CA CYS A 222 1.23 -2.13 -6.95
C CYS A 222 1.97 -2.03 -8.29
N SER A 223 2.54 -3.13 -8.80
CA SER A 223 3.21 -3.11 -10.11
C SER A 223 2.23 -2.97 -11.29
N LEU A 224 1.03 -3.53 -11.20
CA LEU A 224 -0.02 -3.29 -12.20
C LEU A 224 -0.44 -1.81 -12.22
N SER A 225 -0.55 -1.17 -11.06
CA SER A 225 -0.84 0.27 -10.94
C SER A 225 0.27 1.10 -11.61
N ILE A 226 1.53 0.83 -11.26
CA ILE A 226 2.73 1.51 -11.78
C ILE A 226 2.93 1.28 -13.30
N SER A 227 2.40 0.19 -13.86
CA SER A 227 2.44 -0.05 -15.30
C SER A 227 1.70 1.00 -16.14
N ALA A 228 0.97 1.91 -15.48
CA ALA A 228 0.47 3.13 -16.10
C ALA A 228 1.61 3.93 -16.78
N PHE A 229 2.81 3.96 -16.20
CA PHE A 229 3.87 4.87 -16.65
C PHE A 229 5.24 4.20 -16.86
N LEU A 230 5.41 2.93 -16.49
CA LEU A 230 6.62 2.14 -16.72
C LEU A 230 6.34 0.86 -17.52
N ASP A 231 7.38 0.38 -18.21
CA ASP A 231 7.38 -0.96 -18.80
C ASP A 231 7.35 -2.06 -17.71
N PRO A 232 6.92 -3.29 -18.02
CA PRO A 232 6.66 -4.34 -17.03
C PRO A 232 7.79 -4.60 -16.03
N GLU A 233 9.04 -4.75 -16.47
CA GLU A 233 10.17 -4.99 -15.55
C GLU A 233 10.32 -3.84 -14.54
N ALA A 234 10.28 -2.60 -15.03
CA ALA A 234 10.44 -1.42 -14.20
C ALA A 234 9.23 -1.24 -13.27
N ALA A 235 8.03 -1.60 -13.73
CA ALA A 235 6.82 -1.58 -12.92
C ALA A 235 6.87 -2.62 -11.78
N VAL A 236 7.35 -3.84 -12.04
CA VAL A 236 7.53 -4.87 -11.00
C VAL A 236 8.57 -4.45 -9.96
N LYS A 237 9.70 -3.89 -10.40
CA LYS A 237 10.70 -3.34 -9.49
C LYS A 237 10.17 -2.17 -8.66
N GLY A 238 9.44 -1.24 -9.29
CA GLY A 238 8.80 -0.11 -8.59
C GLY A 238 7.80 -0.59 -7.54
N GLY A 239 6.91 -1.52 -7.92
CA GLY A 239 5.89 -2.07 -7.03
C GLY A 239 6.48 -2.87 -5.87
N SER A 240 7.72 -3.34 -5.98
CA SER A 240 8.40 -4.07 -4.91
C SER A 240 8.79 -3.22 -3.71
N ILE A 241 8.74 -1.89 -3.83
CA ILE A 241 8.97 -0.96 -2.70
C ILE A 241 7.91 -1.13 -1.61
N SER A 242 6.66 -1.45 -1.97
CA SER A 242 5.58 -1.68 -1.00
C SER A 242 5.87 -2.86 -0.07
N GLY A 243 6.77 -3.77 -0.47
CA GLY A 243 7.21 -4.90 0.33
C GLY A 243 7.75 -4.51 1.71
N VAL A 244 8.35 -3.32 1.86
CA VAL A 244 8.83 -2.84 3.17
C VAL A 244 7.67 -2.55 4.11
N ALA A 245 6.65 -1.80 3.64
CA ALA A 245 5.46 -1.48 4.43
C ALA A 245 4.66 -2.74 4.79
N ILE A 246 4.54 -3.68 3.84
CA ILE A 246 3.83 -4.96 4.07
C ILE A 246 4.49 -5.78 5.17
N CYS A 247 5.83 -5.74 5.29
CA CYS A 247 6.52 -6.41 6.39
C CYS A 247 6.09 -5.87 7.77
N ASP A 248 5.87 -4.55 7.90
CA ASP A 248 5.37 -3.93 9.14
C ASP A 248 3.88 -4.24 9.37
N ASP A 249 3.04 -4.19 8.33
CA ASP A 249 1.58 -4.44 8.40
C ASP A 249 1.28 -5.91 8.76
N TYR A 250 1.96 -6.86 8.10
CA TYR A 250 1.77 -8.30 8.33
C TYR A 250 2.47 -8.79 9.60
N ALA A 251 3.12 -7.91 10.36
CA ALA A 251 3.95 -8.28 11.50
C ALA A 251 3.18 -9.09 12.55
N ALA A 252 1.89 -8.81 12.77
CA ALA A 252 1.09 -9.49 13.81
C ALA A 252 1.04 -11.02 13.65
N PHE A 253 1.22 -11.55 12.45
CA PHE A 253 1.16 -12.99 12.16
C PHE A 253 2.33 -13.53 11.33
N SER A 254 3.36 -12.71 11.09
CA SER A 254 4.57 -13.10 10.34
C SER A 254 5.88 -12.74 11.05
N ARG A 255 5.87 -12.47 12.37
CA ARG A 255 7.11 -12.12 13.13
C ARG A 255 8.24 -13.13 12.94
N GLU A 256 7.91 -14.40 12.79
CA GLU A 256 8.89 -15.49 12.63
C GLU A 256 9.48 -15.57 11.21
N ASP A 257 8.89 -14.90 10.21
CA ASP A 257 9.31 -14.91 8.80
C ASP A 257 10.54 -14.01 8.53
N TYR A 258 11.58 -14.13 9.36
CA TYR A 258 12.77 -13.26 9.32
C TYR A 258 13.49 -13.29 7.97
N GLU A 259 13.75 -14.48 7.43
CA GLU A 259 14.46 -14.65 6.16
C GLU A 259 13.67 -14.04 4.98
N ILE A 260 12.34 -14.24 4.98
CA ILE A 260 11.44 -13.68 3.96
C ILE A 260 11.41 -12.17 4.05
N ARG A 261 11.32 -11.59 5.27
CA ARG A 261 11.46 -10.14 5.46
C ARG A 261 12.78 -9.63 4.91
N LEU A 262 13.90 -10.26 5.26
CA LEU A 262 15.22 -9.85 4.79
C LEU A 262 15.29 -9.86 3.26
N ARG A 263 14.72 -10.90 2.63
CA ARG A 263 14.66 -11.03 1.17
C ARG A 263 13.82 -9.94 0.51
N ILE A 264 12.61 -9.68 1.02
CA ILE A 264 11.68 -8.66 0.48
C ILE A 264 12.27 -7.26 0.66
N VAL A 265 12.70 -6.92 1.88
CA VAL A 265 13.28 -5.61 2.20
C VAL A 265 14.59 -5.40 1.44
N GLY A 266 15.43 -6.44 1.33
CA GLY A 266 16.63 -6.43 0.52
C GLY A 266 16.32 -6.11 -0.93
N PHE A 267 15.37 -6.82 -1.55
CA PHE A 267 15.00 -6.56 -2.94
C PHE A 267 14.44 -5.15 -3.15
N ALA A 268 13.54 -4.68 -2.28
CA ALA A 268 13.00 -3.33 -2.31
C ALA A 268 14.11 -2.26 -2.27
N LEU A 269 15.07 -2.40 -1.35
CA LEU A 269 16.20 -1.48 -1.25
C LEU A 269 17.10 -1.53 -2.49
N GLY A 270 17.27 -2.72 -3.08
CA GLY A 270 17.93 -2.91 -4.36
C GLY A 270 17.23 -2.16 -5.49
N CYS A 271 15.90 -2.22 -5.57
CA CYS A 271 15.10 -1.45 -6.52
C CYS A 271 15.31 0.06 -6.33
N ALA A 272 15.24 0.56 -5.08
CA ALA A 272 15.51 1.96 -4.77
C ALA A 272 16.93 2.38 -5.16
N TYR A 273 17.91 1.48 -5.07
CA TYR A 273 19.28 1.76 -5.52
C TYR A 273 19.38 1.86 -7.04
N GLU A 274 18.67 1.01 -7.79
CA GLU A 274 18.67 1.04 -9.25
C GLU A 274 17.95 2.28 -9.81
N PHE A 275 16.83 2.69 -9.23
CA PHE A 275 16.08 3.88 -9.66
C PHE A 275 16.65 5.19 -9.11
N GLY A 276 17.05 5.20 -7.84
CA GLY A 276 17.42 6.41 -7.11
C GLY A 276 16.27 7.40 -6.92
N GLY A 277 16.61 8.68 -6.70
CA GLY A 277 15.64 9.77 -6.62
C GLY A 277 14.63 9.61 -5.48
N GLN A 278 13.38 9.99 -5.77
CA GLN A 278 12.26 9.95 -4.81
C GLN A 278 11.86 8.53 -4.40
N LEU A 279 12.31 7.48 -5.11
CA LEU A 279 11.99 6.10 -4.73
C LEU A 279 12.64 5.71 -3.39
N VAL A 280 13.77 6.34 -3.05
CA VAL A 280 14.40 6.18 -1.73
C VAL A 280 13.55 6.83 -0.64
N ASN A 281 12.92 7.97 -0.94
CA ASN A 281 11.96 8.62 -0.04
C ASN A 281 10.68 7.77 0.11
N ALA A 282 10.22 7.13 -0.97
CA ALA A 282 9.03 6.28 -0.95
C ALA A 282 9.17 5.04 -0.06
N ILE A 283 10.39 4.52 0.17
CA ILE A 283 10.62 3.49 1.19
C ILE A 283 10.17 3.99 2.57
N ILE A 284 10.48 5.24 2.89
CA ILE A 284 10.21 5.83 4.21
C ILE A 284 8.73 6.10 4.41
N ASP A 285 7.96 6.30 3.33
CA ASP A 285 6.51 6.45 3.39
C ASP A 285 5.86 5.22 4.07
N GLY A 286 6.44 4.03 3.91
CA GLY A 286 6.01 2.81 4.60
C GLY A 286 6.11 2.85 6.13
N SER A 287 6.82 3.81 6.71
CA SER A 287 6.85 4.01 8.16
C SER A 287 5.68 4.86 8.69
N MET A 288 4.88 5.45 7.80
CA MET A 288 3.96 6.54 8.11
C MET A 288 2.51 6.09 8.34
N LEU A 289 2.22 4.79 8.38
CA LEU A 289 0.85 4.26 8.40
C LEU A 289 -0.03 4.89 9.51
N GLN A 290 0.56 5.14 10.68
CA GLN A 290 -0.12 5.75 11.83
C GLN A 290 0.12 7.27 11.97
N CYS A 291 0.61 7.95 10.93
CA CYS A 291 0.83 9.39 10.96
C CYS A 291 -0.49 10.17 10.98
N VAL A 292 -0.49 11.28 11.71
CA VAL A 292 -1.62 12.22 11.75
C VAL A 292 -1.24 13.48 10.98
N GLY A 293 -2.10 13.87 10.04
CA GLY A 293 -1.93 15.09 9.25
C GLY A 293 -2.21 16.38 10.02
N THR A 294 -1.96 17.50 9.38
CA THR A 294 -2.06 18.86 9.95
C THR A 294 -3.22 19.69 9.38
N GLY A 295 -3.97 19.14 8.43
CA GLY A 295 -5.15 19.78 7.85
C GLY A 295 -6.36 19.80 8.79
N ASP A 296 -7.30 20.69 8.51
CA ASP A 296 -8.55 20.89 9.26
C ASP A 296 -9.82 20.59 8.43
N GLN A 297 -9.63 20.09 7.20
CA GLN A 297 -10.71 19.78 6.28
C GLN A 297 -11.49 18.52 6.71
N HIS A 298 -12.80 18.56 6.51
CA HIS A 298 -13.74 17.49 6.83
C HIS A 298 -14.51 17.08 5.56
N THR A 299 -13.78 16.64 4.54
CA THR A 299 -14.32 16.27 3.22
C THR A 299 -13.92 14.85 2.82
N LEU A 300 -14.50 14.34 1.73
CA LEU A 300 -14.16 13.02 1.20
C LEU A 300 -12.73 12.96 0.67
N GLU A 301 -12.24 14.04 0.07
CA GLU A 301 -10.86 14.16 -0.41
C GLU A 301 -9.87 14.13 0.76
N ALA A 302 -10.21 14.75 1.89
CA ALA A 302 -9.40 14.66 3.10
C ALA A 302 -9.40 13.22 3.66
N ALA A 303 -10.52 12.48 3.57
CA ALA A 303 -10.55 11.06 3.89
C ALA A 303 -9.67 10.22 2.96
N MET A 304 -9.70 10.46 1.64
CA MET A 304 -8.80 9.81 0.69
C MET A 304 -7.32 10.12 1.00
N ALA A 305 -6.99 11.38 1.30
CA ALA A 305 -5.63 11.80 1.64
C ALA A 305 -5.09 11.13 2.92
N TRP A 306 -5.92 11.03 3.95
CA TRP A 306 -5.60 10.25 5.15
C TRP A 306 -5.31 8.79 4.79
N ARG A 307 -6.19 8.21 3.96
CA ARG A 307 -6.07 6.82 3.55
C ARG A 307 -4.81 6.56 2.72
N VAL A 308 -4.36 7.49 1.89
CA VAL A 308 -3.05 7.36 1.19
C VAL A 308 -1.90 7.13 2.16
N ILE A 309 -1.89 7.84 3.29
CA ILE A 309 -0.85 7.69 4.33
C ILE A 309 -1.01 6.35 5.05
N SER A 310 -2.21 6.06 5.59
CA SER A 310 -2.43 4.82 6.36
C SER A 310 -2.42 3.54 5.53
N GLY A 311 -2.66 3.63 4.22
CA GLY A 311 -2.57 2.51 3.28
C GLY A 311 -1.25 2.46 2.50
N CYS A 312 -0.35 3.43 2.70
CA CYS A 312 0.95 3.53 2.04
C CYS A 312 0.91 3.39 0.50
N THR A 313 0.02 4.13 -0.18
CA THR A 313 -0.05 4.10 -1.66
C THR A 313 0.89 5.09 -2.35
N SER A 314 1.53 6.01 -1.60
CA SER A 314 2.52 6.98 -2.11
C SER A 314 3.59 6.40 -3.07
N PRO A 315 4.15 5.19 -2.83
CA PRO A 315 5.16 4.62 -3.72
C PRO A 315 4.68 4.35 -5.16
N ASN A 316 3.37 4.25 -5.39
CA ASN A 316 2.80 3.94 -6.71
C ASN A 316 2.67 5.17 -7.62
N SER A 317 2.99 6.36 -7.11
CA SER A 317 2.89 7.63 -7.82
C SER A 317 3.89 7.76 -8.97
N GLY A 318 3.43 8.17 -10.16
CA GLY A 318 4.29 8.45 -11.31
C GLY A 318 5.28 9.60 -11.06
N TYR A 319 4.99 10.49 -10.10
CA TYR A 319 5.92 11.54 -9.66
C TYR A 319 7.22 10.94 -9.10
N ILE A 320 7.13 9.85 -8.33
CA ILE A 320 8.28 9.17 -7.73
C ILE A 320 9.28 8.71 -8.80
N PHE A 321 8.77 8.37 -9.98
CA PHE A 321 9.54 7.92 -11.14
C PHE A 321 9.83 9.02 -12.16
N GLY A 322 9.53 10.29 -11.84
CA GLY A 322 9.74 11.44 -12.71
C GLY A 322 8.88 11.42 -13.99
N LYS A 323 7.71 10.78 -13.95
CA LYS A 323 6.79 10.65 -15.09
C LYS A 323 5.63 11.65 -15.05
N GLU A 324 5.36 12.20 -13.88
CA GLU A 324 4.22 13.08 -13.62
C GLU A 324 4.65 14.27 -12.75
N SER A 325 3.84 15.33 -12.75
CA SER A 325 3.89 16.36 -11.70
C SER A 325 3.40 15.81 -10.37
N VAL A 326 3.66 16.53 -9.27
CA VAL A 326 3.16 16.14 -7.94
C VAL A 326 1.64 15.96 -7.96
N GLU A 327 0.89 16.90 -8.54
CA GLU A 327 -0.58 16.90 -8.49
C GLU A 327 -1.20 15.75 -9.31
N GLU A 328 -0.62 15.44 -10.46
CA GLU A 328 -0.96 14.26 -11.27
C GLU A 328 -0.63 12.97 -10.52
N GLY A 329 0.53 12.93 -9.87
CA GLY A 329 1.01 11.79 -9.10
C GLY A 329 0.16 11.46 -7.86
N LEU A 330 -0.64 12.39 -7.35
CA LEU A 330 -1.57 12.15 -6.24
C LEU A 330 -2.80 11.35 -6.69
N VAL A 331 -3.17 11.40 -7.97
CA VAL A 331 -4.40 10.75 -8.47
C VAL A 331 -4.33 9.24 -8.27
N ILE A 332 -3.23 8.60 -8.69
CA ILE A 332 -3.11 7.14 -8.60
C ILE A 332 -3.18 6.69 -7.14
N THR A 333 -2.52 7.41 -6.23
CA THR A 333 -2.43 7.04 -4.81
C THR A 333 -3.80 7.15 -4.12
N GLU A 334 -4.53 8.23 -4.41
CA GLU A 334 -5.85 8.50 -3.83
C GLU A 334 -6.92 7.55 -4.38
N VAL A 335 -6.90 7.30 -5.70
CA VAL A 335 -7.85 6.37 -6.34
C VAL A 335 -7.61 4.93 -5.88
N GLU A 336 -6.34 4.51 -5.80
CA GLU A 336 -5.99 3.15 -5.40
C GLU A 336 -6.55 2.81 -4.03
N ILE A 337 -6.28 3.65 -3.03
CA ILE A 337 -6.75 3.38 -1.67
C ILE A 337 -8.27 3.55 -1.53
N ALA A 338 -8.89 4.48 -2.27
CA ALA A 338 -10.33 4.67 -2.19
C ALA A 338 -11.11 3.49 -2.79
N ILE A 339 -10.61 2.89 -3.88
CA ILE A 339 -11.18 1.66 -4.43
C ILE A 339 -10.98 0.50 -3.47
N HIS A 340 -9.84 0.43 -2.79
CA HIS A 340 -9.60 -0.58 -1.76
C HIS A 340 -10.63 -0.46 -0.63
N ASP A 341 -10.80 0.75 -0.11
CA ASP A 341 -11.77 1.05 0.95
C ASP A 341 -13.20 0.69 0.55
N LEU A 342 -13.62 1.00 -0.69
CA LEU A 342 -14.96 0.64 -1.20
C LEU A 342 -15.18 -0.88 -1.23
N LEU A 343 -14.21 -1.64 -1.74
CA LEU A 343 -14.34 -3.09 -1.90
C LEU A 343 -14.15 -3.85 -0.58
N ASP A 344 -13.51 -3.25 0.42
CA ASP A 344 -13.21 -3.89 1.70
C ASP A 344 -14.10 -3.45 2.87
N TRP A 345 -14.97 -2.46 2.64
CA TRP A 345 -15.68 -1.74 3.70
C TRP A 345 -16.43 -2.64 4.68
N ARG A 346 -17.13 -3.67 4.18
CA ARG A 346 -17.83 -4.66 5.02
C ARG A 346 -16.90 -5.34 6.01
N SER A 347 -15.76 -5.81 5.52
CA SER A 347 -14.78 -6.52 6.34
C SER A 347 -14.14 -5.61 7.36
N ASP A 348 -13.87 -4.35 7.00
CA ASP A 348 -13.32 -3.37 7.94
C ASP A 348 -14.31 -3.02 9.04
N VAL A 349 -15.59 -2.83 8.71
CA VAL A 349 -16.65 -2.63 9.73
C VAL A 349 -16.79 -3.85 10.64
N ALA A 350 -16.83 -5.06 10.07
CA ALA A 350 -16.92 -6.30 10.85
C ALA A 350 -15.72 -6.49 11.79
N ALA A 351 -14.51 -6.13 11.34
CA ALA A 351 -13.28 -6.18 12.13
C ALA A 351 -13.19 -5.05 13.20
N GLY A 352 -14.08 -4.06 13.15
CA GLY A 352 -13.96 -2.82 13.94
C GLY A 352 -12.75 -1.96 13.53
N ASN A 353 -12.28 -2.15 12.29
CA ASN A 353 -11.20 -1.35 11.72
C ASN A 353 -11.77 -0.04 11.19
N HIS A 354 -11.38 1.06 11.85
CA HIS A 354 -11.81 2.40 11.46
C HIS A 354 -11.08 2.95 10.24
N GLU A 355 -9.94 2.36 9.84
CA GLU A 355 -9.08 2.79 8.73
C GLU A 355 -9.71 2.56 7.36
N ASN A 356 -10.82 3.24 7.08
CA ASN A 356 -11.58 3.14 5.84
C ASN A 356 -12.28 4.48 5.54
N GLY A 357 -12.08 5.03 4.34
CA GLY A 357 -12.62 6.32 3.93
C GLY A 357 -14.15 6.37 3.83
N VAL A 358 -14.81 5.24 3.56
CA VAL A 358 -16.28 5.17 3.54
C VAL A 358 -16.85 5.23 4.96
N SER A 359 -16.16 4.64 5.94
CA SER A 359 -16.50 4.83 7.37
C SER A 359 -16.34 6.30 7.78
N ALA A 360 -15.30 6.99 7.31
CA ALA A 360 -15.15 8.43 7.53
C ALA A 360 -16.32 9.23 6.92
N ALA A 361 -16.71 8.91 5.67
CA ALA A 361 -17.86 9.51 5.00
C ALA A 361 -19.16 9.37 5.81
N TYR A 362 -19.42 8.19 6.37
CA TYR A 362 -20.58 7.97 7.24
C TYR A 362 -20.50 8.85 8.51
N GLY A 363 -19.35 8.88 9.18
CA GLY A 363 -19.19 9.66 10.42
C GLY A 363 -19.27 11.18 10.22
N LEU A 364 -18.97 11.66 9.01
CA LEU A 364 -19.21 13.04 8.56
C LEU A 364 -20.70 13.36 8.34
N GLY A 365 -21.59 12.36 8.37
CA GLY A 365 -23.03 12.52 8.22
C GLY A 365 -23.52 12.53 6.78
N ILE A 366 -22.77 11.94 5.84
CA ILE A 366 -23.19 11.79 4.45
C ILE A 366 -24.25 10.70 4.35
N GLU A 367 -25.38 10.99 3.70
CA GLU A 367 -26.57 10.11 3.66
C GLU A 367 -26.32 8.80 2.90
N ASP A 368 -25.69 8.86 1.72
CA ASP A 368 -25.24 7.69 0.96
C ASP A 368 -23.71 7.73 0.84
N PRO A 369 -22.98 7.31 1.89
CA PRO A 369 -21.54 7.47 1.97
C PRO A 369 -20.81 6.61 0.94
N PHE A 370 -21.32 5.41 0.64
CA PHE A 370 -20.72 4.52 -0.36
C PHE A 370 -20.78 5.13 -1.76
N HIS A 371 -21.94 5.64 -2.17
CA HIS A 371 -22.09 6.29 -3.46
C HIS A 371 -21.28 7.56 -3.58
N ALA A 372 -21.36 8.44 -2.59
CA ALA A 372 -20.64 9.72 -2.61
C ALA A 372 -19.12 9.48 -2.69
N TYR A 373 -18.62 8.48 -1.97
CA TYR A 373 -17.21 8.11 -2.02
C TYR A 373 -16.79 7.51 -3.37
N LEU A 374 -17.63 6.64 -3.96
CA LEU A 374 -17.42 6.13 -5.33
C LEU A 374 -17.40 7.26 -6.36
N GLU A 375 -18.38 8.17 -6.32
CA GLU A 375 -18.49 9.27 -7.29
C GLU A 375 -17.26 10.19 -7.21
N VAL A 376 -16.89 10.67 -6.02
CA VAL A 376 -15.68 11.50 -5.83
C VAL A 376 -14.41 10.77 -6.25
N THR A 377 -14.30 9.46 -6.01
CA THR A 377 -13.15 8.65 -6.46
C THR A 377 -13.06 8.63 -7.99
N LEU A 378 -14.19 8.47 -8.67
CA LEU A 378 -14.25 8.47 -10.13
C LEU A 378 -13.98 9.85 -10.72
N GLU A 379 -14.50 10.92 -10.10
CA GLU A 379 -14.19 12.30 -10.49
C GLU A 379 -12.69 12.59 -10.33
N ARG A 380 -12.09 12.12 -9.24
CA ARG A 380 -10.64 12.23 -9.04
C ARG A 380 -9.87 11.48 -10.13
N ALA A 381 -10.31 10.27 -10.48
CA ALA A 381 -9.73 9.50 -11.58
C ALA A 381 -9.82 10.23 -12.93
N VAL A 382 -10.88 11.02 -13.21
CA VAL A 382 -10.99 11.80 -14.45
C VAL A 382 -9.91 12.89 -14.56
N SER A 383 -9.40 13.41 -13.44
CA SER A 383 -8.35 14.45 -13.47
C SER A 383 -7.01 13.94 -14.03
N ASN A 384 -6.76 12.63 -13.96
CA ASN A 384 -5.68 11.94 -14.67
C ASN A 384 -6.14 10.50 -15.00
N PRO A 385 -6.85 10.31 -16.12
CA PRO A 385 -7.55 9.06 -16.43
C PRO A 385 -6.64 7.83 -16.49
N ARG A 386 -5.41 7.99 -16.96
CA ARG A 386 -4.46 6.88 -17.07
C ARG A 386 -4.08 6.36 -15.69
N SER A 387 -3.71 7.25 -14.78
CA SER A 387 -3.44 6.91 -13.39
C SER A 387 -4.68 6.35 -12.69
N GLY A 388 -5.84 6.99 -12.85
CA GLY A 388 -7.09 6.50 -12.24
C GLY A 388 -7.53 5.12 -12.74
N GLY A 389 -7.51 4.87 -14.04
CA GLY A 389 -7.94 3.59 -14.62
C GLY A 389 -7.05 2.41 -14.23
N TYR A 390 -5.73 2.63 -14.16
CA TYR A 390 -4.78 1.59 -13.75
C TYR A 390 -4.84 1.31 -12.24
N ALA A 391 -5.02 2.34 -11.40
CA ALA A 391 -5.27 2.16 -9.95
C ALA A 391 -6.52 1.33 -9.69
N ILE A 392 -7.64 1.67 -10.33
CA ILE A 392 -8.90 0.91 -10.24
C ILE A 392 -8.66 -0.56 -10.61
N ALA A 393 -8.02 -0.79 -11.77
CA ALA A 393 -7.78 -2.14 -12.27
C ALA A 393 -6.92 -2.97 -11.32
N ALA A 394 -5.83 -2.40 -10.80
CA ALA A 394 -4.90 -3.07 -9.90
C ALA A 394 -5.55 -3.54 -8.60
N ILE A 395 -6.41 -2.71 -8.01
CA ILE A 395 -7.07 -3.03 -6.74
C ILE A 395 -8.23 -3.98 -6.94
N VAL A 396 -8.94 -3.86 -8.05
CA VAL A 396 -9.97 -4.82 -8.43
C VAL A 396 -9.35 -6.19 -8.74
N TYR A 397 -8.16 -6.23 -9.36
CA TYR A 397 -7.38 -7.45 -9.49
C TYR A 397 -7.12 -8.09 -8.12
N MET A 398 -6.57 -7.31 -7.17
CA MET A 398 -6.26 -7.79 -5.82
C MET A 398 -7.49 -8.40 -5.13
N HIS A 399 -8.59 -7.64 -5.07
CA HIS A 399 -9.80 -8.07 -4.36
C HIS A 399 -10.43 -9.38 -4.88
N PHE A 400 -10.33 -9.64 -6.19
CA PHE A 400 -10.90 -10.84 -6.81
C PHE A 400 -9.92 -12.02 -6.99
N THR A 401 -8.63 -11.83 -6.67
CA THR A 401 -7.60 -12.86 -6.90
C THR A 401 -6.79 -13.22 -5.66
N SER A 402 -6.56 -12.27 -4.75
CA SER A 402 -5.79 -12.47 -3.52
C SER A 402 -6.52 -13.41 -2.58
N VAL A 403 -5.75 -14.17 -1.80
CA VAL A 403 -6.29 -15.23 -0.93
C VAL A 403 -7.10 -14.68 0.24
N ARG A 404 -6.87 -13.41 0.59
CA ARG A 404 -7.42 -12.73 1.78
C ARG A 404 -8.79 -12.09 1.53
N TYR A 405 -9.02 -11.46 0.37
CA TYR A 405 -10.13 -10.52 0.21
C TYR A 405 -11.45 -11.16 -0.21
N GLY A 406 -11.43 -12.24 -0.99
CA GLY A 406 -12.62 -13.06 -1.25
C GLY A 406 -13.82 -12.31 -1.86
N ALA A 407 -13.61 -11.22 -2.59
CA ALA A 407 -14.69 -10.34 -3.07
C ALA A 407 -15.76 -11.06 -3.91
N TYR A 408 -15.42 -12.22 -4.48
CA TYR A 408 -16.32 -13.07 -5.25
C TYR A 408 -17.44 -13.74 -4.44
N ASP A 409 -17.34 -13.81 -3.10
CA ASP A 409 -18.32 -14.48 -2.23
C ASP A 409 -19.53 -13.59 -1.90
N TYR A 410 -19.45 -12.28 -2.17
CA TYR A 410 -20.58 -11.38 -1.97
C TYR A 410 -21.67 -11.62 -3.02
N HIS A 411 -22.86 -11.94 -2.53
CA HIS A 411 -24.03 -12.26 -3.36
C HIS A 411 -25.29 -11.66 -2.75
N GLY A 412 -26.22 -11.21 -3.59
CA GLY A 412 -27.48 -10.66 -3.09
C GLY A 412 -28.20 -9.81 -4.12
N THR A 413 -29.24 -9.13 -3.65
CA THR A 413 -29.88 -8.06 -4.40
C THR A 413 -29.00 -6.82 -4.33
N HIS A 414 -28.89 -6.13 -5.46
CA HIS A 414 -28.20 -4.85 -5.56
C HIS A 414 -29.15 -3.82 -6.18
N GLY A 415 -28.90 -2.54 -5.89
CA GLY A 415 -29.65 -1.45 -6.47
C GLY A 415 -29.39 -1.27 -7.97
N GLU A 416 -30.12 -0.34 -8.57
CA GLU A 416 -29.89 0.10 -9.95
C GLU A 416 -28.52 0.79 -10.07
N PRO A 417 -27.84 0.66 -11.22
CA PRO A 417 -26.59 1.38 -11.47
C PRO A 417 -26.81 2.90 -11.49
N CYS A 418 -25.86 3.65 -10.90
CA CYS A 418 -25.84 5.10 -11.06
C CYS A 418 -25.36 5.47 -12.47
N SER A 419 -26.21 6.13 -13.26
CA SER A 419 -25.88 6.54 -14.62
C SER A 419 -24.69 7.50 -14.69
N GLU A 420 -24.50 8.32 -13.66
CA GLU A 420 -23.40 9.28 -13.61
C GLU A 420 -22.07 8.58 -13.33
N CYS A 421 -22.00 7.69 -12.32
CA CYS A 421 -20.82 6.86 -12.08
C CYS A 421 -20.44 6.02 -13.32
N VAL A 422 -21.42 5.47 -14.04
CA VAL A 422 -21.17 4.75 -15.31
C VAL A 422 -20.57 5.67 -16.37
N ARG A 423 -21.10 6.89 -16.50
CA ARG A 423 -20.62 7.90 -17.46
C ARG A 423 -19.17 8.30 -17.14
N ILE A 424 -18.90 8.66 -15.89
CA ILE A 424 -17.56 9.06 -15.42
C ILE A 424 -16.57 7.91 -15.59
N LEU A 425 -16.91 6.68 -15.19
CA LEU A 425 -16.02 5.52 -15.36
C LEU A 425 -15.72 5.23 -16.84
N ARG A 426 -16.67 5.48 -17.74
CA ARG A 426 -16.42 5.36 -19.19
C ARG A 426 -15.42 6.43 -19.66
N ASP A 427 -15.54 7.66 -19.18
CA ASP A 427 -14.57 8.72 -19.49
C ASP A 427 -13.17 8.38 -18.97
N VAL A 428 -13.05 7.87 -17.73
CA VAL A 428 -11.79 7.37 -17.16
C VAL A 428 -11.21 6.25 -18.03
N THR A 429 -12.03 5.25 -18.37
CA THR A 429 -11.61 4.09 -19.16
C THR A 429 -11.01 4.52 -20.51
N LEU A 430 -11.74 5.36 -21.25
CA LEU A 430 -11.31 5.81 -22.57
C LEU A 430 -10.11 6.75 -22.47
N GLY A 431 -10.08 7.64 -21.47
CA GLY A 431 -8.95 8.52 -21.21
C GLY A 431 -7.68 7.77 -20.81
N ALA A 432 -7.80 6.60 -20.17
CA ALA A 432 -6.67 5.73 -19.84
C ALA A 432 -6.08 5.02 -21.07
N GLY A 433 -6.74 5.08 -22.22
CA GLY A 433 -6.39 4.27 -23.40
C GLY A 433 -6.86 2.82 -23.32
N LEU A 434 -7.80 2.53 -22.42
CA LEU A 434 -8.39 1.21 -22.21
C LEU A 434 -9.76 1.13 -22.90
N VAL A 435 -10.28 -0.09 -23.01
CA VAL A 435 -11.54 -0.38 -23.71
C VAL A 435 -12.68 -0.50 -22.69
N TRP A 436 -13.81 0.15 -22.99
CA TRP A 436 -15.07 -0.11 -22.31
C TRP A 436 -15.61 -1.48 -22.73
N ALA A 437 -15.32 -2.50 -21.93
CA ALA A 437 -15.71 -3.88 -22.14
C ALA A 437 -16.12 -4.52 -20.79
N PRO A 438 -17.28 -4.15 -20.24
CA PRO A 438 -17.76 -4.71 -18.97
C PRO A 438 -17.79 -6.24 -19.04
N LYS A 439 -17.15 -6.88 -18.06
CA LYS A 439 -17.02 -8.34 -17.97
C LYS A 439 -17.28 -8.78 -16.54
N SER A 440 -18.07 -9.82 -16.33
CA SER A 440 -18.31 -10.32 -14.97
C SER A 440 -17.01 -10.76 -14.29
N PRO A 441 -16.79 -10.38 -13.02
CA PRO A 441 -15.64 -10.87 -12.26
C PRO A 441 -15.73 -12.39 -12.02
N PRO A 442 -14.61 -13.02 -11.62
CA PRO A 442 -14.62 -14.38 -11.07
C PRO A 442 -15.63 -14.52 -9.94
N ARG A 443 -16.24 -15.71 -9.83
CA ARG A 443 -17.25 -16.04 -8.81
C ARG A 443 -16.77 -17.06 -7.77
N SER A 444 -15.48 -17.39 -7.78
CA SER A 444 -14.81 -18.19 -6.74
C SER A 444 -13.29 -18.03 -6.83
N PHE A 445 -12.57 -18.51 -5.81
CA PHE A 445 -11.10 -18.58 -5.83
C PHE A 445 -10.59 -19.46 -6.97
N GLU A 446 -11.18 -20.63 -7.21
CA GLU A 446 -10.81 -21.52 -8.32
C GLU A 446 -11.11 -20.87 -9.67
N GLY A 447 -12.21 -20.11 -9.75
CA GLY A 447 -12.61 -19.37 -10.94
C GLY A 447 -11.59 -18.30 -11.37
N SER A 448 -10.77 -17.80 -10.45
CA SER A 448 -9.70 -16.84 -10.74
C SER A 448 -8.32 -17.49 -10.96
N ALA A 449 -8.20 -18.82 -10.96
CA ALA A 449 -6.91 -19.52 -11.13
C ALA A 449 -6.16 -19.12 -12.41
N GLY A 450 -6.86 -19.05 -13.55
CA GLY A 450 -6.26 -18.63 -14.81
C GLY A 450 -5.71 -17.20 -14.76
N ILE A 451 -6.36 -16.30 -14.00
CA ILE A 451 -5.91 -14.92 -13.86
C ILE A 451 -4.72 -14.81 -12.89
N ARG A 452 -4.72 -15.59 -11.80
CA ARG A 452 -3.56 -15.69 -10.91
C ARG A 452 -2.32 -16.19 -11.64
N GLN A 453 -2.47 -17.15 -12.55
CA GLN A 453 -1.37 -17.61 -13.39
C GLN A 453 -0.81 -16.48 -14.26
N LEU A 454 -1.68 -15.62 -14.82
CA LEU A 454 -1.22 -14.43 -15.55
C LEU A 454 -0.48 -13.45 -14.62
N GLY A 455 -0.94 -13.28 -13.38
CA GLY A 455 -0.22 -12.50 -12.35
C GLY A 455 1.16 -13.07 -12.02
N LYS A 456 1.28 -14.40 -11.93
CA LYS A 456 2.57 -15.08 -11.81
C LYS A 456 3.45 -14.81 -13.03
N THR A 457 2.94 -14.93 -14.25
CA THR A 457 3.68 -14.62 -15.49
C THR A 457 4.13 -13.15 -15.54
N TRP A 458 3.30 -12.22 -15.07
CA TRP A 458 3.67 -10.80 -14.95
C TRP A 458 4.92 -10.61 -14.09
N ILE A 459 5.00 -11.30 -12.95
CA ILE A 459 6.13 -11.21 -12.01
C ILE A 459 7.34 -12.02 -12.49
N ASP A 460 7.15 -13.27 -12.91
CA ASP A 460 8.23 -14.19 -13.21
C ASP A 460 8.81 -14.04 -14.62
N GLU A 461 8.13 -13.30 -15.50
CA GLU A 461 8.57 -13.12 -16.89
C GLU A 461 8.52 -11.66 -17.38
N PHE A 462 8.02 -10.72 -16.57
CA PHE A 462 7.82 -9.31 -16.95
C PHE A 462 7.01 -9.16 -18.25
N LYS A 463 5.96 -9.98 -18.40
CA LYS A 463 5.08 -9.98 -19.58
C LYS A 463 3.74 -9.36 -19.24
N ASP A 464 3.38 -8.31 -19.97
CA ASP A 464 2.00 -7.81 -19.97
C ASP A 464 1.09 -8.79 -20.70
N CYS A 465 0.15 -9.37 -19.95
CA CYS A 465 -0.86 -10.29 -20.45
C CYS A 465 -2.27 -9.70 -20.46
N GLY A 466 -2.39 -8.36 -20.37
CA GLY A 466 -3.69 -7.66 -20.39
C GLY A 466 -4.43 -7.67 -19.05
N LEU A 467 -3.72 -7.90 -17.94
CA LEU A 467 -4.31 -7.95 -16.58
C LEU A 467 -5.06 -6.66 -16.23
N VAL A 468 -4.51 -5.50 -16.55
CA VAL A 468 -5.13 -4.19 -16.30
C VAL A 468 -6.48 -4.08 -17.01
N GLN A 469 -6.53 -4.45 -18.30
CA GLN A 469 -7.78 -4.40 -19.08
C GLN A 469 -8.82 -5.39 -18.56
N GLU A 470 -8.39 -6.60 -18.21
CA GLU A 470 -9.26 -7.65 -17.69
C GLU A 470 -9.92 -7.21 -16.37
N SER A 471 -9.14 -6.73 -15.40
CA SER A 471 -9.64 -6.32 -14.09
C SER A 471 -10.41 -4.99 -14.13
N LEU A 472 -10.07 -4.05 -15.01
CA LEU A 472 -10.93 -2.89 -15.24
C LEU A 472 -12.29 -3.30 -15.82
N GLY A 473 -12.32 -4.31 -16.70
CA GLY A 473 -13.57 -4.89 -17.23
C GLY A 473 -14.49 -5.39 -16.12
N TRP A 474 -13.93 -5.96 -15.05
CA TRP A 474 -14.68 -6.37 -13.86
C TRP A 474 -15.29 -5.19 -13.12
N PHE A 475 -14.52 -4.13 -12.91
CA PHE A 475 -15.05 -2.93 -12.25
C PHE A 475 -16.13 -2.23 -13.09
N GLN A 476 -15.91 -2.16 -14.41
CA GLN A 476 -16.92 -1.67 -15.35
C GLN A 476 -18.22 -2.48 -15.24
N HIS A 477 -18.14 -3.80 -15.09
CA HIS A 477 -19.31 -4.64 -14.84
C HIS A 477 -19.98 -4.29 -13.52
N LEU A 478 -19.24 -4.28 -12.41
CA LEU A 478 -19.77 -3.95 -11.08
C LEU A 478 -20.53 -2.61 -11.06
N VAL A 479 -19.96 -1.57 -11.67
CA VAL A 479 -20.58 -0.24 -11.72
C VAL A 479 -21.76 -0.20 -12.69
N SER A 480 -21.66 -0.82 -13.86
CA SER A 480 -22.71 -0.76 -14.89
C SER A 480 -23.90 -1.67 -14.65
N THR A 481 -23.78 -2.69 -13.80
CA THR A 481 -24.90 -3.54 -13.37
C THR A 481 -25.45 -3.15 -12.01
N GLY A 482 -24.74 -2.30 -11.25
CA GLY A 482 -25.07 -1.96 -9.87
C GLY A 482 -24.54 -2.97 -8.84
N GLU A 483 -23.91 -4.07 -9.27
CA GLU A 483 -23.29 -5.07 -8.38
C GLU A 483 -22.23 -4.48 -7.45
N ILE A 484 -21.66 -3.31 -7.73
CA ILE A 484 -20.77 -2.60 -6.81
C ILE A 484 -21.42 -2.35 -5.43
N ARG A 485 -22.75 -2.27 -5.35
CA ARG A 485 -23.50 -2.14 -4.08
C ARG A 485 -23.46 -3.41 -3.22
N LEU A 486 -22.94 -4.52 -3.72
CA LEU A 486 -22.69 -5.69 -2.88
C LEU A 486 -21.62 -5.41 -1.82
N PHE A 487 -20.74 -4.43 -2.03
CA PHE A 487 -19.71 -4.02 -1.06
C PHE A 487 -20.17 -2.93 -0.10
N ASP A 488 -21.33 -2.31 -0.37
CA ASP A 488 -21.94 -1.30 0.49
C ASP A 488 -22.48 -1.97 1.76
N VAL A 489 -21.91 -1.70 2.93
CA VAL A 489 -22.28 -2.36 4.19
C VAL A 489 -23.75 -2.13 4.57
N LEU A 490 -24.35 -1.03 4.11
CA LEU A 490 -25.73 -0.65 4.39
C LEU A 490 -26.73 -1.36 3.46
N ASN A 491 -26.25 -1.91 2.33
CA ASN A 491 -27.10 -2.69 1.43
C ASN A 491 -27.28 -4.12 1.99
N PRO A 492 -28.51 -4.66 2.09
CA PRO A 492 -28.72 -6.03 2.54
C PRO A 492 -28.25 -7.03 1.48
N ILE A 493 -27.39 -7.97 1.88
CA ILE A 493 -26.90 -9.06 1.04
C ILE A 493 -27.08 -10.41 1.75
N LYS A 494 -26.77 -11.52 1.07
CA LYS A 494 -26.72 -12.84 1.70
C LYS A 494 -25.61 -12.86 2.75
N GLU A 495 -25.85 -13.53 3.87
CA GLU A 495 -24.87 -13.72 4.92
C GLU A 495 -23.61 -14.42 4.37
N VAL A 496 -22.45 -13.90 4.75
CA VAL A 496 -21.13 -14.45 4.46
C VAL A 496 -20.33 -14.36 5.75
N ASP A 497 -19.72 -15.48 6.15
CA ASP A 497 -18.84 -15.66 7.32
C ASP A 497 -19.30 -14.97 8.63
N THR A 498 -20.61 -14.79 8.87
CA THR A 498 -21.17 -14.07 10.03
C THR A 498 -20.95 -14.74 11.39
N GLU A 499 -20.38 -15.95 11.42
CA GLU A 499 -20.02 -16.69 12.64
C GLU A 499 -18.50 -16.64 12.94
N ALA A 500 -17.71 -15.99 12.09
CA ALA A 500 -16.27 -15.91 12.25
C ALA A 500 -15.86 -14.93 13.36
N ASP A 501 -15.12 -15.43 14.35
CA ASP A 501 -14.54 -14.60 15.42
C ASP A 501 -13.21 -13.99 14.96
N TRP A 502 -13.12 -12.65 15.02
CA TRP A 502 -11.92 -11.87 14.74
C TRP A 502 -10.95 -11.79 15.94
N ALA A 503 -11.24 -12.48 17.05
CA ALA A 503 -10.42 -12.52 18.26
C ALA A 503 -9.14 -13.37 18.14
#